data_AF-A0A7V1FZ07-F1
#
_entry.id   AF-A0A7V1FZ07-F1
#
_cell.length_a   1.000
_cell.length_b   1.000
_cell.length_c   1.000
_cell.angle_alpha   90.00
_cell.angle_beta   90.00
_cell.angle_gamma   90.00
#
_symmetry.space_group_name_H-M   'P 1'
#
loop_
_entity.id
_entity.type
_entity.pdbx_description
1 polymer ?
#
loop_
_entity_poly.entity_id
_entity_poly.type
_entity_poly.pdbx_seq_one_letter_code
_entity_poly.pdbx_strand_id
1 'polypeptide(L)'
;MSTLRFPGLSTGIDTSALISQLMAAQRRTLNMYEERKSVWDEKKDALSTLETKLDTLRSSVRVLSDADELRAFSAASSDTDILTAEASYNAFEGNHTVVINQLANAERWVHAAGKEYAEDYVGAGTFIYSYNHQETSITTTATTTLEDLVGSINNDANNPGVTASLLYYNDAYHLVLNGNDAGTDYKISVNASSTEIWQADTAFTVSSDNATLSSKITDLDQFGSGPLEGGEVIEITGTDHNGNAITQVNLSITSNTKLSHLISE
;
A
#
# COMPACT_ATOMS: atom_id res chain seq x y z
N MET A 1 38.49 60.71 -33.66
CA MET A 1 39.90 60.34 -33.34
C MET A 1 40.06 58.85 -33.56
N SER A 2 40.31 58.44 -34.81
CA SER A 2 40.61 57.07 -35.18
C SER A 2 42.12 56.98 -35.31
N THR A 3 42.77 56.20 -34.44
CA THR A 3 44.23 56.02 -34.51
C THR A 3 44.53 55.11 -35.69
N LEU A 4 44.80 55.71 -36.85
CA LEU A 4 45.23 55.04 -38.07
C LEU A 4 46.65 54.51 -37.82
N ARG A 5 46.76 53.26 -37.37
CA ARG A 5 48.06 52.58 -37.22
C ARG A 5 48.49 52.12 -38.60
N PHE A 6 49.43 52.82 -39.22
CA PHE A 6 50.10 52.39 -40.43
C PHE A 6 51.25 51.47 -40.07
N PRO A 7 51.12 50.16 -40.29
CA PRO A 7 52.13 49.22 -39.84
C PRO A 7 53.15 49.11 -41.00
N GLY A 8 54.37 49.64 -40.82
CA GLY A 8 55.49 49.43 -41.76
C GLY A 8 55.82 50.54 -42.78
N LEU A 9 55.31 51.77 -42.64
CA LEU A 9 55.55 52.86 -43.62
C LEU A 9 57.00 53.37 -43.74
N SER A 10 57.93 53.00 -42.85
CA SER A 10 59.33 53.47 -42.93
C SER A 10 60.35 52.39 -43.31
N THR A 11 59.95 51.12 -43.42
CA THR A 11 60.90 50.00 -43.66
C THR A 11 60.55 49.16 -44.89
N GLY A 12 59.42 49.42 -45.56
CA GLY A 12 58.95 48.64 -46.72
C GLY A 12 58.46 47.22 -46.38
N ILE A 13 58.27 46.93 -45.08
CA ILE A 13 57.84 45.62 -44.59
C ILE A 13 56.36 45.67 -44.26
N ASP A 14 55.54 44.90 -44.97
CA ASP A 14 54.14 44.68 -44.64
C ASP A 14 54.04 43.79 -43.40
N THR A 15 54.09 44.43 -42.24
CA THR A 15 54.01 43.78 -40.94
C THR A 15 52.67 43.05 -40.71
N SER A 16 51.58 43.42 -41.41
CA SER A 16 50.32 42.67 -41.35
C SER A 16 50.44 41.33 -42.08
N ALA A 17 51.01 41.34 -43.29
CA ALA A 17 51.31 40.13 -44.04
C ALA A 17 52.33 39.24 -43.31
N LEU A 18 53.36 39.84 -42.69
CA LEU A 18 54.34 39.11 -41.88
C LEU A 18 53.71 38.45 -40.65
N ILE A 19 52.84 39.17 -39.93
CA ILE A 19 52.09 38.62 -38.79
C ILE A 19 51.18 37.48 -39.26
N SER A 20 50.48 37.65 -40.40
CA SER A 20 49.63 36.61 -40.98
C SER A 20 50.43 35.35 -41.37
N GLN A 21 51.60 35.52 -42.00
CA GLN A 21 52.50 34.42 -42.36
C GLN A 21 53.10 33.73 -41.13
N LEU A 22 53.48 34.50 -40.09
CA LEU A 22 53.98 33.94 -38.83
C LEU A 22 52.87 33.20 -38.07
N MET A 23 51.65 33.75 -38.05
CA MET A 23 50.47 33.08 -37.50
C MET A 23 50.12 31.81 -38.27
N ALA A 24 50.24 31.80 -39.59
CA ALA A 24 50.04 30.61 -40.41
C ALA A 24 51.10 29.54 -40.12
N ALA A 25 52.37 29.93 -39.98
CA ALA A 25 53.44 29.03 -39.56
C ALA A 25 53.20 28.48 -38.14
N GLN A 26 52.73 29.32 -37.22
CA GLN A 26 52.41 28.93 -35.85
C GLN A 26 51.17 28.03 -35.76
N ARG A 27 50.18 28.22 -36.66
CA ARG A 27 49.00 27.35 -36.81
C ARG A 27 49.31 25.99 -37.43
N ARG A 28 50.44 25.80 -38.11
CA ARG A 28 50.82 24.49 -38.68
C ARG A 28 50.82 23.37 -37.65
N THR A 29 51.34 23.66 -36.46
CA THR A 29 51.34 22.73 -35.33
C THR A 29 49.93 22.44 -34.82
N LEU A 30 49.06 23.47 -34.78
CA LEU A 30 47.65 23.33 -34.41
C LEU A 30 46.90 22.43 -35.40
N ASN A 31 47.03 22.69 -36.70
CA ASN A 31 46.41 21.90 -37.76
C ASN A 31 46.85 20.43 -37.70
N MET A 32 48.13 20.17 -37.41
CA MET A 32 48.63 18.80 -37.22
C MET A 32 47.95 18.10 -36.02
N TYR A 33 47.73 18.81 -34.91
CA TYR A 33 47.00 18.26 -33.77
C TYR A 33 45.51 18.07 -34.05
N GLU A 34 44.88 18.97 -34.79
CA GLU A 34 43.48 18.86 -35.23
C GLU A 34 43.28 17.65 -36.17
N GLU A 35 44.18 17.45 -37.14
CA GLU A 35 44.16 16.29 -38.02
C GLU A 35 44.35 14.98 -37.24
N ARG A 36 45.32 14.95 -36.32
CA ARG A 36 45.50 13.80 -35.41
C ARG A 36 44.25 13.54 -34.59
N LYS A 37 43.61 14.58 -34.05
CA LYS A 37 42.36 14.46 -33.29
C LYS A 37 41.26 13.87 -34.16
N SER A 38 41.07 14.36 -35.38
CA SER A 38 40.09 13.83 -36.34
C SER A 38 40.28 12.33 -36.59
N VAL A 39 41.53 11.90 -36.81
CA VAL A 39 41.85 10.47 -37.00
C VAL A 39 41.54 9.64 -35.75
N TRP A 40 41.77 10.18 -34.55
CA TRP A 40 41.42 9.48 -33.30
C TRP A 40 39.91 9.43 -33.06
N ASP A 41 39.18 10.48 -33.40
CA ASP A 41 37.72 10.53 -33.32
C ASP A 41 37.10 9.50 -34.28
N GLU A 42 37.56 9.42 -35.54
CA GLU A 42 37.13 8.37 -36.48
C GLU A 42 37.39 6.95 -35.96
N LYS A 43 38.57 6.71 -35.37
CA LYS A 43 38.90 5.41 -34.75
C LYS A 43 37.99 5.09 -33.58
N LYS A 44 37.67 6.09 -32.75
CA LYS A 44 36.77 5.94 -31.61
C LYS A 44 35.36 5.58 -32.08
N ASP A 45 34.86 6.24 -33.11
CA ASP A 45 33.53 5.97 -33.67
C ASP A 45 33.45 4.57 -34.31
N ALA A 46 34.52 4.15 -35.00
CA ALA A 46 34.62 2.80 -35.54
C ALA A 46 34.64 1.73 -34.42
N LEU A 47 35.37 1.97 -33.32
CA LEU A 47 35.40 1.08 -32.16
C LEU A 47 34.04 1.02 -31.44
N SER A 48 33.39 2.17 -31.23
CA SER A 48 32.04 2.24 -30.63
C SER A 48 31.01 1.48 -31.45
N THR A 49 31.09 1.60 -32.78
CA THR A 49 30.23 0.83 -33.70
C THR A 49 30.49 -0.67 -33.60
N LEU A 50 31.76 -1.08 -33.49
CA LEU A 50 32.15 -2.48 -33.31
C LEU A 50 31.65 -3.03 -31.97
N GLU A 51 31.82 -2.28 -30.88
CA GLU A 51 31.32 -2.61 -29.54
C GLU A 51 29.81 -2.86 -29.58
N THR A 52 29.04 -1.92 -30.15
CA THR A 52 27.58 -2.05 -30.28
C THR A 52 27.18 -3.31 -31.05
N LYS A 53 27.89 -3.62 -32.16
CA LYS A 53 27.63 -4.83 -32.95
C LYS A 53 27.96 -6.11 -32.19
N LEU A 54 29.05 -6.12 -31.42
CA LEU A 54 29.44 -7.26 -30.59
C LEU A 54 28.48 -7.46 -29.43
N ASP A 55 27.98 -6.39 -28.81
CA ASP A 55 26.96 -6.48 -27.76
C ASP A 55 25.63 -7.02 -28.30
N THR A 56 25.25 -6.60 -29.50
CA THR A 56 24.07 -7.14 -30.19
C THR A 56 24.24 -8.63 -30.45
N LEU A 57 25.38 -9.04 -31.04
CA LEU A 57 25.69 -10.45 -31.27
C LEU A 57 25.70 -11.27 -29.98
N ARG A 58 26.34 -10.75 -28.92
CA ARG A 58 26.40 -11.41 -27.61
C ARG A 58 25.00 -11.62 -27.04
N SER A 59 24.12 -10.63 -27.18
CA SER A 59 22.74 -10.71 -26.72
C SER A 59 21.96 -11.76 -27.51
N SER A 60 22.08 -11.78 -28.83
CA SER A 60 21.43 -12.80 -29.68
C SER A 60 21.93 -14.22 -29.41
N VAL A 61 23.24 -14.41 -29.19
CA VAL A 61 23.81 -15.72 -28.85
C VAL A 61 23.36 -16.17 -27.46
N ARG A 62 23.20 -15.25 -26.49
CA ARG A 62 22.67 -15.57 -25.16
C ARG A 62 21.25 -16.10 -25.22
N VAL A 63 20.38 -15.46 -25.99
CA VAL A 63 19.01 -15.94 -26.22
C VAL A 63 19.04 -17.34 -26.82
N LEU A 64 19.85 -17.56 -27.87
CA LEU A 64 19.97 -18.88 -28.51
C LEU A 64 20.61 -19.95 -27.61
N SER A 65 21.45 -19.56 -26.66
CA SER A 65 22.08 -20.49 -25.71
C SER A 65 21.12 -20.99 -24.63
N ASP A 66 19.95 -20.37 -24.50
CA ASP A 66 18.90 -20.85 -23.61
C ASP A 66 18.22 -22.08 -24.23
N ALA A 67 18.56 -23.25 -23.70
CA ALA A 67 18.03 -24.52 -24.19
C ALA A 67 16.53 -24.67 -23.94
N ASP A 68 15.96 -23.92 -22.99
CA ASP A 68 14.54 -23.96 -22.66
C ASP A 68 13.70 -23.28 -23.76
N GLU A 69 14.24 -22.24 -24.43
CA GLU A 69 13.60 -21.60 -25.59
C GLU A 69 13.70 -22.45 -26.87
N LEU A 70 14.74 -23.28 -27.01
CA LEU A 70 14.92 -24.15 -28.18
C LEU A 70 13.85 -25.25 -28.27
N ARG A 71 13.20 -25.58 -27.16
CA ARG A 71 12.09 -26.54 -27.10
C ARG A 71 10.82 -25.87 -26.57
N ALA A 72 10.45 -24.77 -27.22
CA ALA A 72 9.20 -24.07 -26.96
C ALA A 72 7.99 -24.89 -27.44
N PHE A 73 7.05 -25.13 -26.54
CA PHE A 73 5.75 -25.70 -26.85
C PHE A 73 4.72 -24.57 -26.94
N SER A 74 3.75 -24.71 -27.84
CA SER A 74 2.58 -23.84 -27.89
C SER A 74 1.35 -24.59 -27.40
N ALA A 75 0.55 -23.94 -26.56
CA ALA A 75 -0.75 -24.43 -26.15
C ALA A 75 -1.85 -23.65 -26.89
N ALA A 76 -2.87 -24.37 -27.35
CA ALA A 76 -4.06 -23.79 -27.95
C ALA A 76 -5.30 -24.35 -27.24
N SER A 77 -6.20 -23.46 -26.84
CA SER A 77 -7.51 -23.83 -26.29
C SER A 77 -8.56 -23.80 -27.39
N SER A 78 -9.50 -24.74 -27.35
CA SER A 78 -10.67 -24.71 -28.24
C SER A 78 -11.64 -23.58 -27.90
N ASP A 79 -11.62 -23.10 -26.66
CA ASP A 79 -12.45 -21.99 -26.17
C ASP A 79 -11.63 -21.13 -25.20
N THR A 80 -11.12 -20.00 -25.71
CA THR A 80 -10.25 -19.09 -24.96
C THR A 80 -11.00 -18.20 -23.98
N ASP A 81 -12.32 -18.06 -24.11
CA ASP A 81 -13.14 -17.28 -23.19
C ASP A 81 -13.35 -18.03 -21.87
N ILE A 82 -13.29 -19.37 -21.92
CA ILE A 82 -13.43 -20.25 -20.75
C ILE A 82 -12.07 -20.60 -20.12
N LEU A 83 -11.07 -20.94 -20.94
CA LEU A 83 -9.77 -21.39 -20.47
C LEU A 83 -8.66 -20.98 -21.44
N THR A 84 -7.65 -20.30 -20.90
CA THR A 84 -6.35 -20.16 -21.55
C THR A 84 -5.34 -21.12 -20.92
N ALA A 85 -4.36 -21.54 -21.72
CA ALA A 85 -3.29 -22.42 -21.26
C ALA A 85 -1.97 -21.95 -21.85
N GLU A 86 -0.91 -22.05 -21.06
CA GLU A 86 0.46 -21.79 -21.49
C GLU A 86 1.29 -23.06 -21.27
N ALA A 87 2.21 -23.34 -22.19
CA ALA A 87 3.07 -24.52 -22.12
C ALA A 87 4.50 -24.09 -21.78
N SER A 88 5.10 -24.73 -20.78
CA SER A 88 6.50 -24.57 -20.41
C SER A 88 7.40 -25.52 -21.23
N TYR A 89 8.72 -25.29 -21.21
CA TYR A 89 9.73 -26.07 -21.94
C TYR A 89 9.78 -27.58 -21.60
N ASN A 90 9.19 -27.96 -20.47
CA ASN A 90 9.07 -29.34 -19.98
C ASN A 90 7.68 -29.96 -20.23
N ALA A 91 6.80 -29.28 -20.97
CA ALA A 91 5.51 -29.82 -21.35
C ALA A 91 5.66 -31.07 -22.24
N PHE A 92 4.64 -31.92 -22.23
CA PHE A 92 4.54 -33.08 -23.11
C PHE A 92 3.57 -32.79 -24.24
N GLU A 93 3.93 -33.21 -25.45
CA GLU A 93 3.04 -33.08 -26.61
C GLU A 93 1.81 -33.98 -26.46
N GLY A 94 0.62 -33.41 -26.64
CA GLY A 94 -0.62 -34.17 -26.59
C GLY A 94 -1.86 -33.29 -26.62
N ASN A 95 -3.00 -33.93 -26.91
CA ASN A 95 -4.32 -33.31 -26.78
C ASN A 95 -4.88 -33.62 -25.38
N HIS A 96 -5.35 -32.59 -24.68
CA HIS A 96 -5.95 -32.72 -23.36
C HIS A 96 -7.42 -32.32 -23.39
N THR A 97 -8.30 -33.15 -22.82
CA THR A 97 -9.69 -32.80 -22.59
C THR A 97 -9.86 -32.30 -21.17
N VAL A 98 -10.24 -31.03 -21.02
CA VAL A 98 -10.43 -30.38 -19.72
C VAL A 98 -11.92 -30.11 -19.52
N VAL A 99 -12.45 -30.48 -18.35
CA VAL A 99 -13.83 -30.19 -17.94
C VAL A 99 -13.78 -29.35 -16.67
N ILE A 100 -14.34 -28.14 -16.73
CA ILE A 100 -14.37 -27.19 -15.61
C ILE A 100 -15.72 -27.33 -14.91
N ASN A 101 -15.71 -27.87 -13.69
CA ASN A 101 -16.94 -28.03 -12.91
C ASN A 101 -17.23 -26.82 -12.01
N GLN A 102 -16.19 -26.25 -11.41
CA GLN A 102 -16.32 -25.14 -10.46
C GLN A 102 -15.03 -24.31 -10.44
N LEU A 103 -15.18 -22.99 -10.37
CA LEU A 103 -14.06 -22.08 -10.16
C LEU A 103 -13.70 -22.01 -8.68
N ALA A 104 -12.40 -21.96 -8.39
CA ALA A 104 -11.94 -21.58 -7.07
C ALA A 104 -12.37 -20.12 -6.80
N ASN A 105 -12.95 -19.87 -5.64
CA ASN A 105 -13.30 -18.53 -5.19
C ASN A 105 -12.47 -18.17 -3.96
N ALA A 106 -12.12 -16.90 -3.83
CA ALA A 106 -11.54 -16.37 -2.61
C ALA A 106 -12.62 -16.28 -1.52
N GLU A 107 -12.27 -16.65 -0.29
CA GLU A 107 -13.19 -16.57 0.84
C GLU A 107 -13.38 -15.10 1.27
N ARG A 108 -14.62 -14.76 1.61
CA ARG A 108 -14.95 -13.47 2.23
C ARG A 108 -15.77 -13.70 3.48
N TRP A 109 -15.25 -13.23 4.60
CA TRP A 109 -15.93 -13.24 5.88
C TRP A 109 -16.39 -11.83 6.24
N VAL A 110 -17.62 -11.70 6.76
CA VAL A 110 -18.20 -10.43 7.19
C VAL A 110 -18.64 -10.57 8.63
N HIS A 111 -18.20 -9.65 9.49
CA HIS A 111 -18.63 -9.63 10.87
C HIS A 111 -20.12 -9.27 10.98
N ALA A 112 -20.88 -10.04 11.76
CA ALA A 112 -22.33 -9.88 11.86
C ALA A 112 -22.75 -8.64 12.67
N ALA A 113 -22.07 -8.39 13.80
CA ALA A 113 -22.35 -7.24 14.66
C ALA A 113 -21.54 -6.02 14.17
N GLY A 114 -22.11 -5.23 13.26
CA GLY A 114 -21.51 -3.98 12.83
C GLY A 114 -21.46 -2.93 13.95
N LYS A 115 -20.80 -1.79 13.69
CA LYS A 115 -20.78 -0.60 14.54
C LYS A 115 -21.43 0.58 13.81
N GLU A 116 -21.97 1.57 14.50
CA GLU A 116 -22.66 2.70 13.84
C GLU A 116 -21.67 3.56 13.06
N TYR A 117 -20.45 3.73 13.59
CA TYR A 117 -19.37 4.51 12.97
C TYR A 117 -18.08 3.70 12.82
N ALA A 118 -17.21 4.11 11.90
CA ALA A 118 -15.88 3.50 11.72
C ALA A 118 -14.92 3.86 12.88
N GLU A 119 -15.16 4.99 13.55
CA GLU A 119 -14.38 5.45 14.70
C GLU A 119 -14.87 4.85 16.02
N ASP A 120 -15.94 4.03 16.00
CA ASP A 120 -16.41 3.36 17.21
C ASP A 120 -15.39 2.33 17.69
N TYR A 121 -15.26 2.23 19.02
CA TYR A 121 -14.31 1.33 19.65
C TYR A 121 -14.74 -0.13 19.53
N VAL A 122 -13.79 -1.00 19.22
CA VAL A 122 -13.99 -2.46 19.18
C VAL A 122 -13.81 -3.10 20.56
N GLY A 123 -13.22 -2.38 21.52
CA GLY A 123 -12.91 -2.86 22.87
C GLY A 123 -11.50 -3.43 23.00
N ALA A 124 -11.06 -3.63 24.25
CA ALA A 124 -9.77 -4.26 24.54
C ALA A 124 -9.88 -5.78 24.46
N GLY A 125 -8.89 -6.43 23.85
CA GLY A 125 -8.87 -7.88 23.75
C GLY A 125 -7.99 -8.38 22.61
N THR A 126 -8.14 -9.67 22.31
CA THR A 126 -7.47 -10.29 21.16
C THR A 126 -8.48 -10.67 20.08
N PHE A 127 -8.21 -10.30 18.84
CA PHE A 127 -8.91 -10.77 17.64
C PHE A 127 -8.10 -11.89 17.01
N ILE A 128 -8.65 -13.11 16.98
CA ILE A 128 -7.96 -14.28 16.43
C ILE A 128 -8.68 -14.75 15.17
N TYR A 129 -7.94 -14.78 14.07
CA TYR A 129 -8.42 -15.32 12.81
C TYR A 129 -7.38 -16.25 12.21
N SER A 130 -7.84 -17.15 11.36
CA SER A 130 -6.97 -18.08 10.63
C SER A 130 -7.24 -18.05 9.14
N TYR A 131 -6.18 -18.22 8.36
CA TYR A 131 -6.20 -18.27 6.90
C TYR A 131 -4.98 -19.07 6.42
N ASN A 132 -5.15 -19.88 5.37
CA ASN A 132 -4.09 -20.77 4.86
C ASN A 132 -3.46 -21.66 5.97
N HIS A 133 -4.30 -22.19 6.87
CA HIS A 133 -3.88 -22.99 8.03
C HIS A 133 -2.94 -22.28 9.02
N GLN A 134 -2.80 -20.96 8.93
CA GLN A 134 -2.03 -20.14 9.87
C GLN A 134 -2.99 -19.32 10.72
N GLU A 135 -2.76 -19.29 12.02
CA GLU A 135 -3.50 -18.47 12.97
C GLU A 135 -2.74 -17.16 13.23
N THR A 136 -3.46 -16.05 13.21
CA THR A 136 -2.95 -14.71 13.46
C THR A 136 -3.80 -14.05 14.53
N SER A 137 -3.14 -13.36 15.45
CA SER A 137 -3.77 -12.67 16.56
C SER A 137 -3.45 -11.18 16.52
N ILE A 138 -4.48 -10.34 16.52
CA ILE A 138 -4.36 -8.88 16.63
C ILE A 138 -4.80 -8.47 18.02
N THR A 139 -3.93 -7.82 18.78
CA THR A 139 -4.26 -7.27 20.10
C THR A 139 -4.80 -5.85 19.95
N THR A 140 -5.93 -5.57 20.59
CA THR A 140 -6.56 -4.25 20.62
C THR A 140 -6.59 -3.70 22.05
N THR A 141 -6.73 -2.38 22.16
CA THR A 141 -6.93 -1.69 23.43
C THR A 141 -8.35 -1.11 23.50
N ALA A 142 -8.73 -0.58 24.67
CA ALA A 142 -10.03 0.06 24.86
C ALA A 142 -10.27 1.26 23.92
N THR A 143 -9.21 1.81 23.35
CA THR A 143 -9.26 2.96 22.43
C THR A 143 -9.06 2.57 20.97
N THR A 144 -8.92 1.28 20.64
CA THR A 144 -8.79 0.83 19.25
C THR A 144 -10.14 0.98 18.54
N THR A 145 -10.16 1.78 17.48
CA THR A 145 -11.34 1.96 16.63
C THR A 145 -11.49 0.81 15.63
N LEU A 146 -12.66 0.72 15.00
CA LEU A 146 -12.90 -0.23 13.93
C LEU A 146 -12.00 0.03 12.71
N GLU A 147 -11.70 1.29 12.40
CA GLU A 147 -10.71 1.67 11.37
C GLU A 147 -9.28 1.25 11.77
N ASP A 148 -8.88 1.49 13.03
CA ASP A 148 -7.56 1.07 13.52
C ASP A 148 -7.37 -0.45 13.44
N LEU A 149 -8.43 -1.23 13.70
CA LEU A 149 -8.39 -2.68 13.58
C LEU A 149 -8.16 -3.13 12.13
N VAL A 150 -8.81 -2.50 11.15
CA VAL A 150 -8.56 -2.77 9.73
C VAL A 150 -7.10 -2.43 9.37
N GLY A 151 -6.62 -1.28 9.83
CA GLY A 151 -5.22 -0.89 9.67
C GLY A 151 -4.26 -1.90 10.31
N SER A 152 -4.58 -2.40 11.51
CA SER A 152 -3.76 -3.36 12.24
C SER A 152 -3.68 -4.71 11.52
N ILE A 153 -4.79 -5.19 10.96
CA ILE A 153 -4.80 -6.44 10.18
C ILE A 153 -3.98 -6.28 8.89
N ASN A 154 -4.23 -5.21 8.12
CA ASN A 154 -3.58 -5.01 6.82
C ASN A 154 -2.08 -4.74 6.92
N ASN A 155 -1.63 -4.15 8.03
CA ASN A 155 -0.21 -3.82 8.26
C ASN A 155 0.50 -4.82 9.20
N ASP A 156 -0.15 -5.91 9.61
CA ASP A 156 0.50 -6.95 10.40
C ASP A 156 1.59 -7.66 9.57
N ALA A 157 2.80 -7.73 10.11
CA ALA A 157 3.91 -8.44 9.50
C ALA A 157 3.64 -9.96 9.37
N ASN A 158 2.75 -10.50 10.21
CA ASN A 158 2.34 -11.90 10.21
C ASN A 158 0.98 -12.11 9.51
N ASN A 159 0.55 -11.17 8.67
CA ASN A 159 -0.67 -11.34 7.90
C ASN A 159 -0.50 -12.48 6.88
N PRO A 160 -1.33 -13.55 6.94
CA PRO A 160 -1.18 -14.74 6.12
C PRO A 160 -1.72 -14.58 4.68
N GLY A 161 -2.14 -13.36 4.28
CA GLY A 161 -2.69 -13.06 2.96
C GLY A 161 -4.17 -12.67 2.97
N VAL A 162 -4.63 -12.03 4.05
CA VAL A 162 -5.99 -11.51 4.22
C VAL A 162 -5.99 -9.99 4.10
N THR A 163 -6.90 -9.46 3.30
CA THR A 163 -7.16 -8.02 3.22
C THR A 163 -8.41 -7.67 4.02
N ALA A 164 -8.28 -6.79 5.01
CA ALA A 164 -9.38 -6.25 5.78
C ALA A 164 -9.94 -4.97 5.16
N SER A 165 -11.26 -4.77 5.23
CA SER A 165 -11.94 -3.55 4.83
C SER A 165 -13.20 -3.31 5.65
N LEU A 166 -13.76 -2.11 5.54
CA LEU A 166 -15.07 -1.78 6.11
C LEU A 166 -16.14 -1.76 5.03
N LEU A 167 -17.29 -2.35 5.35
CA LEU A 167 -18.49 -2.32 4.54
C LEU A 167 -19.61 -1.64 5.30
N TYR A 168 -20.11 -0.52 4.79
CA TYR A 168 -21.32 0.11 5.32
C TYR A 168 -22.56 -0.61 4.75
N TYR A 169 -23.33 -1.25 5.63
CA TYR A 169 -24.54 -1.99 5.27
C TYR A 169 -25.52 -1.98 6.45
N ASN A 170 -26.82 -1.81 6.15
CA ASN A 170 -27.89 -1.83 7.17
C ASN A 170 -27.62 -0.89 8.37
N ASP A 171 -27.22 0.34 8.06
CA ASP A 171 -26.89 1.42 9.01
C ASP A 171 -25.77 1.09 10.01
N ALA A 172 -24.86 0.19 9.62
CA ALA A 172 -23.67 -0.14 10.38
C ALA A 172 -22.45 -0.39 9.47
N TYR A 173 -21.26 -0.14 10.01
CA TYR A 173 -19.97 -0.54 9.46
C TYR A 173 -19.61 -1.95 9.94
N HIS A 174 -19.38 -2.83 8.98
CA HIS A 174 -19.00 -4.23 9.21
C HIS A 174 -17.52 -4.42 8.83
N LEU A 175 -16.77 -5.12 9.68
CA LEU A 175 -15.46 -5.63 9.32
C LEU A 175 -15.63 -6.73 8.26
N VAL A 176 -14.94 -6.58 7.14
CA VAL A 176 -14.85 -7.57 6.07
C VAL A 176 -13.41 -8.06 5.97
N LEU A 177 -13.23 -9.37 5.94
CA LEU A 177 -11.96 -10.02 5.67
C LEU A 177 -12.06 -10.74 4.32
N ASN A 178 -11.14 -10.45 3.41
CA ASN A 178 -11.09 -11.03 2.08
C ASN A 178 -9.77 -11.79 1.90
N GLY A 179 -9.84 -13.07 1.54
CA GLY A 179 -8.66 -13.85 1.19
C GLY A 179 -8.08 -13.39 -0.14
N ASN A 180 -6.76 -13.35 -0.26
CA ASN A 180 -6.10 -12.96 -1.51
C ASN A 180 -6.02 -14.14 -2.50
N ASP A 181 -6.16 -15.37 -2.02
CA ASP A 181 -6.07 -16.59 -2.80
C ASP A 181 -7.39 -17.36 -2.76
N ALA A 182 -7.62 -18.14 -3.81
CA ALA A 182 -8.81 -18.94 -3.98
C ALA A 182 -8.54 -20.42 -3.69
N GLY A 183 -9.50 -21.10 -3.07
CA GLY A 183 -9.40 -22.54 -2.79
C GLY A 183 -9.82 -22.91 -1.38
N THR A 184 -9.94 -24.22 -1.12
CA THR A 184 -10.43 -24.75 0.16
C THR A 184 -9.48 -24.53 1.32
N ASP A 185 -8.19 -24.39 1.03
CA ASP A 185 -7.13 -24.18 2.03
C ASP A 185 -7.12 -22.73 2.54
N TYR A 186 -7.65 -21.81 1.71
CA TYR A 186 -7.71 -20.37 1.93
C TYR A 186 -9.03 -19.93 2.58
N LYS A 187 -9.53 -20.74 3.51
CA LYS A 187 -10.72 -20.40 4.31
C LYS A 187 -10.34 -19.46 5.44
N ILE A 188 -11.17 -18.44 5.63
CA ILE A 188 -11.10 -17.54 6.78
C ILE A 188 -11.96 -18.14 7.90
N SER A 189 -11.35 -18.33 9.07
CA SER A 189 -12.08 -18.72 10.28
C SER A 189 -11.74 -17.79 11.42
N VAL A 190 -12.76 -17.15 11.99
CA VAL A 190 -12.64 -16.30 13.18
C VAL A 190 -13.20 -17.08 14.37
N ASN A 191 -12.38 -17.31 15.39
CA ASN A 191 -12.81 -18.06 16.56
C ASN A 191 -13.54 -17.13 17.54
N ALA A 192 -14.87 -17.10 17.46
CA ALA A 192 -15.72 -16.25 18.29
C ALA A 192 -15.61 -16.52 19.79
N SER A 193 -15.13 -17.70 20.22
CA SER A 193 -14.93 -18.01 21.64
C SER A 193 -13.62 -17.48 22.21
N SER A 194 -12.67 -17.11 21.34
CA SER A 194 -11.38 -16.50 21.71
C SER A 194 -11.25 -15.05 21.24
N THR A 195 -12.24 -14.55 20.49
CA THR A 195 -12.33 -13.13 20.13
C THR A 195 -12.94 -12.37 21.31
N GLU A 196 -12.12 -11.56 21.95
CA GLU A 196 -12.51 -10.82 23.17
C GLU A 196 -13.05 -9.41 22.88
N ILE A 197 -12.98 -9.00 21.61
CA ILE A 197 -13.51 -7.73 21.12
C ILE A 197 -14.96 -7.84 20.67
N TRP A 198 -15.65 -6.69 20.53
CA TRP A 198 -17.11 -6.59 20.33
C TRP A 198 -17.99 -7.12 21.48
N GLN A 199 -17.43 -7.29 22.68
CA GLN A 199 -18.29 -7.48 23.84
C GLN A 199 -19.09 -6.21 24.09
N ALA A 200 -20.41 -6.37 24.24
CA ALA A 200 -21.26 -5.29 24.70
C ALA A 200 -20.74 -4.81 26.06
N ASP A 201 -20.74 -3.49 26.27
CA ASP A 201 -20.63 -2.98 27.63
C ASP A 201 -21.70 -3.68 28.47
N THR A 202 -21.31 -4.11 29.67
CA THR A 202 -22.20 -4.88 30.54
C THR A 202 -23.43 -4.03 30.83
N ALA A 203 -24.59 -4.44 30.30
CA ALA A 203 -25.84 -3.72 30.48
C ALA A 203 -26.07 -3.38 31.96
N PHE A 204 -26.44 -2.12 32.23
CA PHE A 204 -26.92 -1.73 33.55
C PHE A 204 -28.15 -2.57 33.92
N THR A 205 -28.02 -3.38 34.98
CA THR A 205 -29.13 -4.21 35.50
C THR A 205 -29.70 -3.61 36.78
N VAL A 206 -31.01 -3.71 36.96
CA VAL A 206 -31.70 -3.45 38.22
C VAL A 206 -32.33 -4.74 38.68
N SER A 207 -31.90 -5.26 39.83
CA SER A 207 -32.42 -6.51 40.42
C SER A 207 -32.42 -7.69 39.44
N SER A 208 -31.34 -7.84 38.67
CA SER A 208 -31.14 -8.92 37.69
C SER A 208 -31.98 -8.83 36.41
N ASP A 209 -32.78 -7.78 36.24
CA ASP A 209 -33.46 -7.44 34.99
C ASP A 209 -32.75 -6.26 34.30
N ASN A 210 -32.85 -6.20 32.96
CA ASN A 210 -32.39 -5.05 32.20
C ASN A 210 -33.16 -3.79 32.65
N ALA A 211 -32.46 -2.67 32.87
CA ALA A 211 -33.10 -1.40 33.17
C ALA A 211 -34.10 -1.01 32.05
N THR A 212 -35.32 -0.62 32.43
CA THR A 212 -36.38 -0.24 31.45
C THR A 212 -36.20 1.19 30.94
N LEU A 213 -36.76 1.50 29.76
CA LEU A 213 -36.63 2.79 29.04
C LEU A 213 -37.01 4.05 29.85
N SER A 214 -37.78 3.92 30.95
CA SER A 214 -38.29 5.05 31.75
C SER A 214 -37.28 5.69 32.70
N SER A 215 -36.05 5.16 32.78
CA SER A 215 -34.96 5.68 33.63
C SER A 215 -33.73 6.13 32.84
N LYS A 216 -33.84 6.23 31.50
CA LYS A 216 -32.76 6.74 30.66
C LYS A 216 -32.55 8.23 30.88
N ILE A 217 -31.30 8.67 30.82
CA ILE A 217 -30.97 10.09 30.78
C ILE A 217 -31.52 10.63 29.45
N THR A 218 -32.67 11.32 29.50
CA THR A 218 -33.31 11.88 28.30
C THR A 218 -32.72 13.24 27.90
N ASP A 219 -31.96 13.88 28.80
CA ASP A 219 -31.35 15.17 28.56
C ASP A 219 -30.13 15.39 29.47
N LEU A 220 -29.10 16.08 28.97
CA LEU A 220 -27.96 16.56 29.76
C LEU A 220 -27.90 18.10 29.65
N ASP A 221 -28.77 18.78 30.42
CA ASP A 221 -28.95 20.24 30.44
C ASP A 221 -27.70 21.05 30.88
N GLN A 222 -26.63 20.38 31.33
CA GLN A 222 -25.43 21.04 31.84
C GLN A 222 -24.31 21.23 30.81
N PHE A 223 -24.42 20.67 29.61
CA PHE A 223 -23.49 20.96 28.53
C PHE A 223 -24.00 22.17 27.75
N GLY A 224 -23.43 23.35 28.04
CA GLY A 224 -23.66 24.55 27.23
C GLY A 224 -23.35 24.28 25.76
N SER A 225 -23.95 25.05 24.84
CA SER A 225 -23.95 24.84 23.38
C SER A 225 -22.58 24.94 22.67
N GLY A 226 -21.46 24.77 23.37
CA GLY A 226 -20.11 24.71 22.83
C GLY A 226 -19.64 23.27 22.59
N PRO A 227 -18.61 23.07 21.73
CA PRO A 227 -17.97 21.77 21.59
C PRO A 227 -17.30 21.34 22.91
N LEU A 228 -17.31 20.04 23.20
CA LEU A 228 -16.57 19.45 24.31
C LEU A 228 -15.07 19.56 23.98
N GLU A 229 -14.31 20.31 24.77
CA GLU A 229 -12.92 20.68 24.45
C GLU A 229 -11.89 19.63 24.90
N GLY A 230 -12.34 18.54 25.54
CA GLY A 230 -11.53 17.40 25.92
C GLY A 230 -10.93 17.58 27.30
N GLY A 231 -11.44 16.83 28.26
CA GLY A 231 -11.07 16.91 29.68
C GLY A 231 -12.27 17.02 30.62
N GLU A 232 -13.48 17.17 30.07
CA GLU A 232 -14.72 17.10 30.83
C GLU A 232 -14.98 15.67 31.33
N VAL A 233 -15.54 15.56 32.53
CA VAL A 233 -15.91 14.29 33.15
C VAL A 233 -17.39 14.36 33.52
N ILE A 234 -18.17 13.34 33.18
CA ILE A 234 -19.51 13.15 33.75
C ILE A 234 -19.33 12.42 35.07
N GLU A 235 -19.67 13.12 36.15
CA GLU A 235 -19.63 12.56 37.49
C GLU A 235 -20.98 11.92 37.81
N ILE A 236 -21.01 10.60 37.91
CA ILE A 236 -22.19 9.86 38.37
C ILE A 236 -22.06 9.65 39.87
N THR A 237 -22.91 10.34 40.62
CA THR A 237 -23.08 10.16 42.08
C THR A 237 -24.52 9.71 42.37
N GLY A 238 -24.71 9.05 43.51
CA GLY A 238 -26.03 8.57 43.91
C GLY A 238 -25.99 7.70 45.16
N THR A 239 -27.12 7.10 45.49
CA THR A 239 -27.22 6.07 46.52
C THR A 239 -27.74 4.78 45.92
N ASP A 240 -27.22 3.64 46.37
CA ASP A 240 -27.72 2.32 45.99
C ASP A 240 -29.17 2.12 46.49
N HIS A 241 -29.77 1.00 46.11
CA HIS A 241 -31.12 0.63 46.55
C HIS A 241 -31.28 0.55 48.08
N ASN A 242 -30.17 0.40 48.80
CA ASN A 242 -30.12 0.30 50.26
C ASN A 242 -29.78 1.65 50.92
N GLY A 243 -29.70 2.74 50.15
CA GLY A 243 -29.40 4.08 50.64
C GLY A 243 -27.92 4.36 50.91
N ASN A 244 -27.00 3.45 50.56
CA ASN A 244 -25.57 3.68 50.68
C ASN A 244 -25.08 4.52 49.51
N ALA A 245 -24.17 5.47 49.74
CA ALA A 245 -23.56 6.21 48.65
C ALA A 245 -22.84 5.24 47.69
N ILE A 246 -23.14 5.33 46.40
CA ILE A 246 -22.39 4.59 45.38
C ILE A 246 -21.01 5.23 45.24
N THR A 247 -20.00 4.40 44.97
CA THR A 247 -18.67 4.89 44.60
C THR A 247 -18.80 5.75 43.35
N GLN A 248 -18.30 6.99 43.42
CA GLN A 248 -18.28 7.92 42.30
C GLN A 248 -17.68 7.27 41.06
N VAL A 249 -18.45 7.27 39.97
CA VAL A 249 -17.97 6.83 38.66
C VAL A 249 -17.77 8.05 37.79
N ASN A 250 -16.58 8.15 37.21
CA ASN A 250 -16.19 9.24 36.33
C ASN A 250 -16.18 8.70 34.90
N LEU A 251 -17.10 9.19 34.06
CA LEU A 251 -17.07 8.91 32.63
C LEU A 251 -16.25 10.00 31.95
N SER A 252 -15.03 9.67 31.51
CA SER A 252 -14.17 10.61 30.81
C SER A 252 -14.68 10.86 29.39
N ILE A 253 -14.98 12.11 29.09
CA ILE A 253 -15.34 12.53 27.74
C ILE A 253 -14.05 12.80 26.97
N THR A 254 -13.93 12.21 25.79
CA THR A 254 -12.82 12.45 24.85
C THR A 254 -13.34 13.17 23.62
N SER A 255 -12.43 13.59 22.73
CA SER A 255 -12.78 14.19 21.43
C SER A 255 -13.64 13.28 20.53
N ASN A 256 -13.72 11.99 20.86
CA ASN A 256 -14.49 11.01 20.10
C ASN A 256 -15.84 10.68 20.76
N THR A 257 -16.11 11.15 21.97
CA THR A 257 -17.36 10.89 22.69
C THR A 257 -18.48 11.74 22.09
N LYS A 258 -19.46 11.08 21.45
CA LYS A 258 -20.65 11.72 20.88
C LYS A 258 -21.83 11.64 21.84
N LEU A 259 -22.82 12.52 21.64
CA LEU A 259 -24.06 12.52 22.44
C LEU A 259 -24.80 11.16 22.35
N SER A 260 -24.72 10.46 21.21
CA SER A 260 -25.25 9.11 21.08
C SER A 260 -24.56 8.12 22.02
N HIS A 261 -23.23 8.16 22.18
CA HIS A 261 -22.50 7.32 23.12
C HIS A 261 -22.89 7.55 24.60
N LEU A 262 -23.44 8.72 24.91
CA LEU A 262 -23.89 9.09 26.26
C LEU A 262 -25.36 8.73 26.53
N ILE A 263 -26.16 8.59 25.47
CA ILE A 263 -27.61 8.37 25.54
C ILE A 263 -27.99 6.93 25.16
N SER A 264 -27.13 6.21 24.43
CA SER A 264 -27.35 4.83 24.04
C SER A 264 -26.79 3.83 25.05
N GLU A 265 -27.59 3.50 26.07
CA GLU A 265 -27.78 2.13 26.59
C GLU A 265 -29.19 1.97 27.16
#